data_AF-A0A2U2X5B2-F1
#
_entry.id   AF-A0A2U2X5B2-F1
#
_cell.length_a   1.000
_cell.length_b   1.000
_cell.length_c   1.000
_cell.angle_alpha   90.00
_cell.angle_beta   90.00
_cell.angle_gamma   90.00
#
_symmetry.space_group_name_H-M   'P 1'
#
loop_
_entity.id
_entity.type
_entity.pdbx_description
1 polymer ?
#
loop_
_entity_poly.entity_id
_entity_poly.type
_entity_poly.pdbx_seq_one_letter_code
_entity_poly.pdbx_strand_id
1 'polypeptide(L)'
;MISMSEVYPLSPHPDSAAIPELKEMNASEIAYFTLNAEYRTRFLDGTNTSENDTIFIYDYVNNSLSTIPVSLAKLVAMLSPYEIGGKYELTQHEYMIGFEVDELLLNQGNHDEASLVYVGQKNPFLKDKLKNIEWKEINSSEIPYTRSRQNHPEMIPEKAYTYKNEDKSYFIQNFLRYNYVWAKHLLIIDAKTKTKIIDTMLYSGEGSDFTELDSQYTGQLFKEKPEVIFGFNYHSFGCSLIYFMDKKEQPVEVKCDNRH
;
A
#
# COMPACT_ATOMS: atom_id res chain seq x y z
N MET A 1 9.08 -5.00 -10.73
CA MET A 1 10.20 -4.68 -9.80
C MET A 1 9.63 -4.24 -8.46
N ILE A 2 10.40 -4.29 -7.38
CA ILE A 2 10.05 -3.62 -6.12
C ILE A 2 10.68 -2.22 -6.15
N SER A 3 9.88 -1.20 -6.45
CA SER A 3 10.33 0.19 -6.39
C SER A 3 10.48 0.61 -4.93
N MET A 4 11.60 1.27 -4.61
CA MET A 4 11.86 1.89 -3.31
C MET A 4 12.15 3.38 -3.48
N SER A 5 11.77 3.97 -4.62
CA SER A 5 12.00 5.39 -4.93
C SER A 5 11.41 6.31 -3.87
N GLU A 6 10.26 5.95 -3.29
CA GLU A 6 9.58 6.74 -2.25
C GLU A 6 10.34 6.77 -0.90
N VAL A 7 11.18 5.76 -0.64
CA VAL A 7 12.00 5.71 0.59
C VAL A 7 13.44 6.14 0.34
N TYR A 8 13.86 6.29 -0.91
CA TYR A 8 15.18 6.79 -1.25
C TYR A 8 15.17 8.33 -1.33
N PRO A 9 16.06 9.03 -0.59
CA PRO A 9 16.15 10.48 -0.66
C PRO A 9 16.84 10.91 -1.95
N LEU A 10 16.05 11.16 -3.01
CA LEU A 10 16.59 11.70 -4.26
C LEU A 10 17.22 13.08 -4.02
N SER A 11 18.44 13.26 -4.53
CA SER A 11 19.18 14.51 -4.40
C SER A 11 19.88 14.83 -5.72
N PRO A 12 19.78 16.08 -6.22
CA PRO A 12 20.39 16.47 -7.50
C PRO A 12 21.93 16.54 -7.43
N HIS A 13 22.55 16.39 -6.25
CA HIS A 13 24.00 16.44 -6.13
C HIS A 13 24.64 15.14 -6.66
N PRO A 14 25.66 15.20 -7.55
CA PRO A 14 26.26 14.01 -8.18
C PRO A 14 26.76 12.95 -7.18
N ASP A 15 27.37 13.37 -6.08
CA ASP A 15 27.88 12.47 -5.03
C ASP A 15 26.78 11.72 -4.26
N SER A 16 25.52 12.12 -4.43
CA SER A 16 24.33 11.51 -3.82
C SER A 16 23.37 10.92 -4.86
N ALA A 17 23.75 10.93 -6.14
CA ALA A 17 22.93 10.37 -7.20
C ALA A 17 22.80 8.85 -7.03
N ALA A 18 21.56 8.36 -7.14
CA ALA A 18 21.25 6.93 -7.08
C ALA A 18 21.62 6.18 -8.36
N ILE A 19 21.85 6.90 -9.45
CA ILE A 19 22.15 6.36 -10.77
C ILE A 19 23.37 7.08 -11.39
N PRO A 20 24.08 6.44 -12.34
CA PRO A 20 25.13 7.07 -13.13
C PRO A 20 24.63 8.15 -14.08
N GLU A 21 25.58 8.94 -14.56
CA GLU A 21 25.39 9.86 -15.68
C GLU A 21 24.89 9.12 -16.93
N LEU A 22 23.83 9.63 -17.54
CA LEU A 22 23.13 8.94 -18.63
C LEU A 22 23.69 9.25 -20.03
N LYS A 23 24.60 10.22 -20.15
CA LYS A 23 25.05 10.79 -21.44
C LYS A 23 25.70 9.77 -22.38
N GLU A 24 26.31 8.74 -21.81
CA GLU A 24 27.04 7.70 -22.55
C GLU A 24 26.19 6.43 -22.78
N MET A 25 24.97 6.37 -22.26
CA MET A 25 24.09 5.21 -22.40
C MET A 25 23.31 5.25 -23.72
N ASN A 26 23.15 4.09 -24.36
CA ASN A 26 22.28 3.99 -25.53
C ASN A 26 20.79 3.94 -25.12
N ALA A 27 19.88 4.16 -26.07
CA ALA A 27 18.45 4.28 -25.79
C ALA A 27 17.84 3.04 -25.10
N SER A 28 18.33 1.82 -25.41
CA SER A 28 17.86 0.60 -24.74
C SER A 28 18.39 0.47 -23.32
N GLU A 29 19.62 0.91 -23.06
CA GLU A 29 20.20 0.95 -21.72
C GLU A 29 19.54 2.01 -20.84
N ILE A 30 19.17 3.16 -21.42
CA ILE A 30 18.48 4.25 -20.72
C ILE A 30 17.12 3.79 -20.17
N ALA A 31 16.41 2.87 -20.84
CA ALA A 31 15.11 2.41 -20.35
C ALA A 31 15.23 1.54 -19.08
N TYR A 32 16.32 0.79 -18.95
CA TYR A 32 16.56 -0.15 -17.86
C TYR A 32 18.04 -0.51 -17.75
N PHE A 33 18.61 -0.45 -16.55
CA PHE A 33 19.97 -0.90 -16.29
C PHE A 33 20.18 -1.37 -14.85
N THR A 34 21.17 -2.24 -14.65
CA THR A 34 21.61 -2.71 -13.32
C THR A 34 22.60 -1.73 -12.71
N LEU A 35 22.41 -1.40 -11.43
CA LEU A 35 23.31 -0.54 -10.67
C LEU A 35 24.56 -1.30 -10.23
N ASN A 36 25.73 -0.71 -10.47
CA ASN A 36 27.02 -1.28 -10.06
C ASN A 36 27.22 -1.15 -8.52
N ALA A 37 28.37 -1.63 -8.02
CA ALA A 37 28.66 -1.65 -6.59
C ALA A 37 28.66 -0.27 -5.91
N GLU A 38 29.08 0.79 -6.61
CA GLU A 38 29.11 2.16 -6.09
C GLU A 38 27.69 2.68 -5.85
N TYR A 39 26.83 2.64 -6.87
CA TYR A 39 25.44 3.10 -6.77
C TYR A 39 24.60 2.20 -5.86
N ARG A 40 24.90 0.91 -5.82
CA ARG A 40 24.29 -0.01 -4.86
C ARG A 40 24.60 0.38 -3.43
N THR A 41 25.85 0.68 -3.10
CA THR A 41 26.23 1.12 -1.76
C THR A 41 25.46 2.38 -1.37
N ARG A 42 25.43 3.40 -2.27
CA ARG A 42 24.66 4.63 -2.04
C ARG A 42 23.17 4.38 -1.83
N PHE A 43 22.57 3.53 -2.65
CA PHE A 43 21.15 3.19 -2.55
C PHE A 43 20.81 2.49 -1.23
N LEU A 44 21.62 1.51 -0.82
CA LEU A 44 21.42 0.79 0.43
C LEU A 44 21.59 1.73 1.63
N ASP A 45 22.62 2.58 1.63
CA ASP A 45 22.82 3.60 2.67
C ASP A 45 21.64 4.59 2.73
N GLY A 46 21.20 5.08 1.58
CA GLY A 46 20.10 6.05 1.47
C GLY A 46 18.74 5.50 1.91
N THR A 47 18.53 4.19 1.80
CA THR A 47 17.29 3.51 2.24
C THR A 47 17.41 2.88 3.63
N ASN A 48 18.57 3.00 4.30
CA ASN A 48 18.88 2.30 5.55
C ASN A 48 18.67 0.77 5.43
N THR A 49 19.05 0.21 4.28
CA THR A 49 19.02 -1.23 3.98
C THR A 49 20.42 -1.81 4.05
N SER A 50 20.56 -3.06 4.47
CA SER A 50 21.84 -3.78 4.53
C SER A 50 21.90 -4.92 3.53
N GLU A 51 23.10 -5.27 3.06
CA GLU A 51 23.33 -6.49 2.29
C GLU A 51 22.92 -7.78 3.04
N ASN A 52 22.93 -7.73 4.37
CA ASN A 52 22.51 -8.84 5.22
C ASN A 52 20.98 -8.90 5.43
N ASP A 53 20.23 -7.94 4.91
CA ASP A 53 18.77 -7.95 4.98
C ASP A 53 18.17 -8.96 4.00
N THR A 54 16.87 -9.20 4.18
CA THR A 54 16.05 -10.03 3.31
C THR A 54 14.86 -9.24 2.82
N ILE A 55 14.54 -9.38 1.55
CA ILE A 55 13.32 -8.89 0.92
C ILE A 55 12.25 -9.95 1.16
N PHE A 56 11.21 -9.60 1.93
CA PHE A 56 10.04 -10.43 2.20
C PHE A 56 8.88 -9.93 1.33
N ILE A 57 8.36 -10.80 0.47
CA ILE A 57 7.22 -10.52 -0.41
C ILE A 57 6.08 -11.41 0.05
N TYR A 58 5.08 -10.81 0.70
CA TYR A 58 3.93 -11.51 1.23
C TYR A 58 2.69 -11.26 0.38
N ASP A 59 2.29 -12.29 -0.37
CA ASP A 59 0.98 -12.35 -1.02
C ASP A 59 -0.04 -12.77 0.03
N TYR A 60 -0.82 -11.81 0.51
CA TYR A 60 -1.78 -12.04 1.58
C TYR A 60 -3.08 -12.68 1.12
N VAL A 61 -3.34 -12.74 -0.20
CA VAL A 61 -4.52 -13.39 -0.78
C VAL A 61 -4.29 -14.89 -0.87
N ASN A 62 -3.14 -15.29 -1.42
CA ASN A 62 -2.74 -16.70 -1.55
C ASN A 62 -2.01 -17.22 -0.31
N ASN A 63 -1.75 -16.35 0.68
CA ASN A 63 -0.97 -16.64 1.87
C ASN A 63 0.39 -17.28 1.54
N SER A 64 1.11 -16.67 0.61
CA SER A 64 2.43 -17.12 0.19
C SER A 64 3.49 -16.09 0.56
N LEU A 65 4.65 -16.56 1.01
CA LEU A 65 5.77 -15.71 1.41
C LEU A 65 6.99 -16.12 0.60
N SER A 66 7.43 -15.23 -0.27
CA SER A 66 8.67 -15.33 -1.02
C SER A 66 9.75 -14.51 -0.33
N THR A 67 11.00 -14.98 -0.37
CA THR A 67 12.13 -14.31 0.27
C THR A 67 13.34 -14.26 -0.64
N ILE A 68 14.00 -13.10 -0.70
CA ILE A 68 15.22 -12.91 -1.50
C ILE A 68 16.26 -12.23 -0.61
N PRO A 69 17.44 -12.82 -0.39
CA PRO A 69 18.54 -12.11 0.29
C PRO A 69 18.91 -10.85 -0.49
N VAL A 70 19.05 -9.70 0.19
CA VAL A 70 19.40 -8.44 -0.47
C VAL A 70 20.69 -8.62 -1.27
N SER A 71 21.70 -9.27 -0.71
CA SER A 71 22.98 -9.57 -1.37
C SER A 71 22.90 -10.33 -2.69
N LEU A 72 21.78 -11.02 -2.97
CA LEU A 72 21.56 -11.76 -4.22
C LEU A 72 20.58 -11.03 -5.17
N ALA A 73 19.84 -10.04 -4.68
CA ALA A 73 18.88 -9.30 -5.47
C ALA A 73 19.60 -8.29 -6.38
N LYS A 74 19.26 -8.30 -7.68
CA LYS A 74 19.76 -7.27 -8.60
C LYS A 74 19.11 -5.94 -8.27
N LEU A 75 19.92 -4.92 -8.07
CA LEU A 75 19.47 -3.55 -7.92
C LEU A 75 19.44 -2.89 -9.30
N VAL A 76 18.30 -2.34 -9.69
CA VAL A 76 18.06 -1.84 -11.04
C VAL A 76 17.42 -0.45 -10.99
N ALA A 77 17.67 0.31 -12.05
CA ALA A 77 16.95 1.53 -12.36
C ALA A 77 16.14 1.29 -13.64
N MET A 78 14.85 1.66 -13.60
CA MET A 78 13.93 1.52 -14.72
C MET A 78 13.24 2.86 -14.97
N LEU A 79 13.16 3.29 -16.22
CA LEU A 79 12.45 4.51 -16.57
C LEU A 79 10.98 4.41 -16.13
N SER A 80 10.49 5.47 -15.50
CA SER A 80 9.11 5.54 -15.02
C SER A 80 8.13 5.42 -16.19
N PRO A 81 7.00 4.69 -16.02
CA PRO A 81 5.93 4.71 -17.01
C PRO A 81 5.30 6.11 -17.19
N TYR A 82 5.54 7.03 -16.24
CA TYR A 82 5.07 8.41 -16.29
C TYR A 82 5.89 9.31 -17.23
N GLU A 83 7.03 8.83 -17.74
CA GLU A 83 7.84 9.58 -18.72
C GLU A 83 7.22 9.56 -20.11
N ILE A 84 6.19 10.39 -20.29
CA ILE A 84 5.52 10.58 -21.56
C ILE A 84 6.23 11.72 -22.33
N GLY A 85 7.15 11.35 -23.23
CA GLY A 85 7.38 12.16 -24.43
C GLY A 85 8.74 12.85 -24.59
N GLY A 86 9.82 12.35 -23.98
CA GLY A 86 11.20 12.48 -24.52
C GLY A 86 11.72 13.88 -24.85
N LYS A 87 11.13 14.94 -24.29
CA LYS A 87 11.48 16.34 -24.59
C LYS A 87 12.46 16.96 -23.60
N TYR A 88 12.72 16.29 -22.48
CA TYR A 88 13.52 16.81 -21.38
C TYR A 88 14.76 15.95 -21.14
N GLU A 89 15.80 16.55 -20.57
CA GLU A 89 16.98 15.85 -20.11
C GLU A 89 16.58 14.92 -18.98
N LEU A 90 16.81 13.61 -19.15
CA LEU A 90 16.51 12.62 -18.13
C LEU A 90 17.42 12.84 -16.93
N THR A 91 16.83 12.90 -15.75
CA THR A 91 17.53 12.92 -14.47
C THR A 91 17.20 11.64 -13.70
N GLN A 92 17.66 11.53 -12.46
CA GLN A 92 17.33 10.37 -11.63
C GLN A 92 15.87 10.35 -11.14
N HIS A 93 15.16 11.49 -11.18
CA HIS A 93 13.76 11.57 -10.75
C HIS A 93 12.82 10.77 -11.66
N GLU A 94 13.21 10.64 -12.92
CA GLU A 94 12.50 9.91 -13.96
C GLU A 94 12.64 8.38 -13.80
N TYR A 95 13.45 7.88 -12.88
CA TYR A 95 13.69 6.44 -12.68
C TYR A 95 13.03 5.88 -11.42
N MET A 96 12.41 4.72 -11.58
CA MET A 96 12.13 3.80 -10.48
C MET A 96 13.41 3.08 -10.11
N ILE A 97 13.77 3.07 -8.83
CA ILE A 97 14.99 2.42 -8.36
C ILE A 97 14.64 1.42 -7.27
N GLY A 98 15.15 0.21 -7.41
CA GLY A 98 14.90 -0.85 -6.44
C GLY A 98 15.27 -2.23 -6.96
N PHE A 99 14.70 -3.26 -6.35
CA PHE A 99 15.13 -4.63 -6.60
C PHE A 99 14.32 -5.28 -7.73
N GLU A 100 15.03 -5.91 -8.66
CA GLU A 100 14.42 -6.81 -9.62
C GLU A 100 13.85 -8.04 -8.89
N VAL A 101 12.65 -8.44 -9.27
CA VAL A 101 12.00 -9.65 -8.78
C VAL A 101 11.74 -10.53 -9.98
N ASP A 102 12.13 -11.79 -9.86
CA ASP A 102 11.84 -12.82 -10.86
C ASP A 102 10.31 -13.01 -10.95
N GLU A 103 9.76 -12.98 -12.17
CA GLU A 103 8.36 -13.24 -12.43
C GLU A 103 7.91 -14.62 -11.89
N LEU A 104 8.82 -15.60 -11.78
CA LEU A 104 8.51 -16.91 -11.20
C LEU A 104 8.26 -16.85 -9.68
N LEU A 105 8.79 -15.83 -8.99
CA LEU A 105 8.49 -15.57 -7.57
C LEU A 105 7.16 -14.85 -7.40
N LEU A 106 6.60 -14.35 -8.50
CA LEU A 106 5.29 -13.70 -8.63
C LEU A 106 4.31 -14.75 -9.21
N ASN A 107 3.82 -15.65 -8.36
CA ASN A 107 2.84 -16.67 -8.78
C ASN A 107 1.51 -16.06 -9.26
N GLN A 108 1.23 -16.09 -10.58
CA GLN A 108 -0.08 -16.13 -11.26
C GLN A 108 -1.25 -15.24 -10.73
N GLY A 109 -0.99 -14.12 -10.03
CA GLY A 109 -2.02 -13.24 -9.46
C GLY A 109 -1.83 -11.77 -9.84
N ASN A 110 -2.79 -10.92 -9.48
CA ASN A 110 -2.64 -9.46 -9.62
C ASN A 110 -1.72 -8.93 -8.50
N HIS A 111 -0.41 -9.12 -8.65
CA HIS A 111 0.59 -8.87 -7.60
C HIS A 111 0.64 -7.42 -7.13
N ASP A 112 0.33 -6.49 -8.03
CA ASP A 112 0.33 -5.04 -7.75
C ASP A 112 -0.73 -4.64 -6.71
N GLU A 113 -1.74 -5.49 -6.47
CA GLU A 113 -2.87 -5.21 -5.58
C GLU A 113 -2.98 -6.16 -4.38
N ALA A 114 -2.19 -7.24 -4.35
CA ALA A 114 -2.36 -8.34 -3.41
C ALA A 114 -1.11 -8.68 -2.57
N SER A 115 -0.01 -7.95 -2.77
CA SER A 115 1.28 -8.24 -2.12
C SER A 115 1.78 -7.08 -1.25
N LEU A 116 2.38 -7.41 -0.11
CA LEU A 116 3.11 -6.46 0.73
C LEU A 116 4.59 -6.83 0.77
N VAL A 117 5.44 -5.81 0.68
CA VAL A 117 6.90 -5.99 0.70
C VAL A 117 7.49 -5.36 1.95
N TYR A 118 8.43 -6.07 2.56
CA TYR A 118 9.27 -5.53 3.63
C TYR A 118 10.72 -5.93 3.40
N VAL A 119 11.63 -4.97 3.53
CA VAL A 119 13.08 -5.22 3.47
C VAL A 119 13.67 -5.01 4.85
N GLY A 120 14.32 -6.05 5.39
CA GLY A 120 14.96 -5.99 6.71
C GLY A 120 15.45 -7.33 7.20
N GLN A 121 15.90 -7.40 8.46
CA GLN A 121 16.51 -8.61 9.01
C GLN A 121 15.51 -9.73 9.33
N LYS A 122 14.24 -9.40 9.58
CA LYS A 122 13.23 -10.36 10.05
C LYS A 122 11.90 -10.15 9.35
N ASN A 123 11.26 -11.26 8.99
CA ASN A 123 9.91 -11.26 8.43
C ASN A 123 8.92 -10.65 9.45
N PRO A 124 8.23 -9.55 9.12
CA PRO A 124 7.24 -8.93 10.01
C PRO A 124 5.86 -9.59 9.90
N PHE A 125 5.60 -10.35 8.84
CA PHE A 125 4.27 -10.85 8.50
C PHE A 125 3.91 -12.13 9.26
N LEU A 126 2.63 -12.24 9.64
CA LEU A 126 1.97 -13.44 10.12
C LEU A 126 1.13 -14.04 8.98
N LYS A 127 1.43 -15.30 8.66
CA LYS A 127 0.70 -16.10 7.67
C LYS A 127 -0.62 -16.62 8.22
N ASP A 128 -1.61 -16.82 7.35
CA ASP A 128 -2.90 -17.48 7.62
C ASP A 128 -3.80 -16.77 8.65
N LYS A 129 -3.56 -15.48 8.89
CA LYS A 129 -4.29 -14.71 9.92
C LYS A 129 -5.07 -13.52 9.38
N LEU A 130 -4.97 -13.24 8.09
CA LEU A 130 -5.86 -12.31 7.40
C LEU A 130 -7.08 -13.05 6.84
N LYS A 131 -8.21 -12.36 6.88
CA LYS A 131 -9.49 -12.82 6.34
C LYS A 131 -10.05 -11.74 5.42
N ASN A 132 -10.64 -12.16 4.32
CA ASN A 132 -11.46 -11.29 3.50
C ASN A 132 -12.75 -10.91 4.25
N ILE A 133 -13.23 -9.69 4.05
CA ILE A 133 -14.46 -9.20 4.68
C ILE A 133 -15.66 -9.53 3.78
N GLU A 134 -16.45 -10.51 4.21
CA GLU A 134 -17.69 -10.89 3.53
C GLU A 134 -18.84 -9.98 3.96
N TRP A 135 -18.99 -8.86 3.26
CA TRP A 135 -20.04 -7.88 3.56
C TRP A 135 -21.45 -8.40 3.26
N LYS A 136 -22.34 -8.24 4.24
CA LYS A 136 -23.78 -8.49 4.09
C LYS A 136 -24.55 -7.18 4.14
N GLU A 137 -25.35 -6.90 3.12
CA GLU A 137 -26.22 -5.72 3.09
C GLU A 137 -27.24 -5.75 4.24
N ILE A 138 -27.46 -4.59 4.86
CA ILE A 138 -28.38 -4.35 5.98
C ILE A 138 -29.13 -3.03 5.81
N ASN A 139 -30.18 -2.82 6.60
CA ASN A 139 -30.78 -1.49 6.69
C ASN A 139 -29.85 -0.54 7.48
N SER A 140 -29.72 0.72 7.04
CA SER A 140 -28.88 1.72 7.70
C SER A 140 -29.28 2.01 9.16
N SER A 141 -30.55 1.78 9.51
CA SER A 141 -31.05 1.87 10.88
C SER A 141 -30.50 0.81 11.84
N GLU A 142 -29.90 -0.26 11.31
CA GLU A 142 -29.24 -1.30 12.11
C GLU A 142 -27.83 -0.90 12.58
N ILE A 143 -27.28 0.21 12.06
CA ILE A 143 -25.98 0.72 12.49
C ILE A 143 -26.13 1.38 13.87
N PRO A 144 -25.42 0.90 14.91
CA PRO A 144 -25.66 1.32 16.30
C PRO A 144 -25.22 2.75 16.61
N TYR A 145 -24.42 3.36 15.74
CA TYR A 145 -23.90 4.71 15.93
C TYR A 145 -24.07 5.53 14.66
N THR A 146 -24.95 6.54 14.71
CA THR A 146 -25.05 7.54 13.65
C THR A 146 -23.85 8.48 13.72
N ARG A 147 -23.10 8.62 12.61
CA ARG A 147 -22.06 9.64 12.48
C ARG A 147 -22.70 11.02 12.27
N SER A 148 -22.18 12.05 12.93
CA SER A 148 -22.58 13.43 12.67
C SER A 148 -22.18 13.84 11.25
N ARG A 149 -23.11 14.45 10.51
CA ARG A 149 -22.89 15.00 9.17
C ARG A 149 -22.72 16.53 9.19
N GLN A 150 -22.50 17.15 10.34
CA GLN A 150 -22.48 18.62 10.46
C GLN A 150 -21.49 19.30 9.50
N ASN A 151 -20.35 18.68 9.22
CA ASN A 151 -19.33 19.23 8.31
C ASN A 151 -19.66 19.00 6.82
N HIS A 152 -20.57 18.08 6.52
CA HIS A 152 -20.97 17.70 5.16
C HIS A 152 -22.48 17.35 5.12
N PRO A 153 -23.36 18.33 5.39
CA PRO A 153 -24.80 18.10 5.48
C PRO A 153 -25.43 17.63 4.16
N GLU A 154 -24.75 17.87 3.05
CA GLU A 154 -25.14 17.44 1.70
C GLU A 154 -25.08 15.92 1.48
N MET A 155 -24.38 15.18 2.35
CA MET A 155 -24.23 13.74 2.22
C MET A 155 -25.53 12.98 2.55
N ILE A 156 -25.96 12.11 1.64
CA ILE A 156 -27.17 11.30 1.79
C ILE A 156 -26.75 9.86 2.11
N PRO A 157 -27.17 9.25 3.24
CA PRO A 157 -26.93 7.84 3.52
C PRO A 157 -27.60 6.97 2.46
N GLU A 158 -26.89 5.93 2.02
CA GLU A 158 -27.37 4.97 1.02
C GLU A 158 -27.25 3.53 1.55
N LYS A 159 -26.56 2.63 0.84
CA LYS A 159 -26.42 1.24 1.23
C LYS A 159 -25.53 1.08 2.45
N ALA A 160 -25.92 0.16 3.32
CA ALA A 160 -25.21 -0.22 4.52
C ALA A 160 -24.86 -1.70 4.47
N TYR A 161 -23.72 -2.06 5.02
CA TYR A 161 -23.28 -3.45 5.10
C TYR A 161 -22.73 -3.75 6.48
N THR A 162 -22.79 -5.02 6.86
CA THR A 162 -22.21 -5.53 8.09
C THR A 162 -21.39 -6.77 7.84
N TYR A 163 -20.43 -6.99 8.73
CA TYR A 163 -19.68 -8.23 8.83
C TYR A 163 -19.43 -8.54 10.30
N LYS A 164 -19.38 -9.82 10.67
CA LYS A 164 -19.09 -10.27 12.03
C LYS A 164 -17.88 -11.18 12.00
N ASN A 165 -16.90 -10.88 12.83
CA ASN A 165 -15.75 -11.74 13.04
C ASN A 165 -15.48 -11.83 14.53
N GLU A 166 -15.64 -13.04 15.08
CA GLU A 166 -15.39 -13.35 16.49
C GLU A 166 -16.13 -12.41 17.45
N ASP A 167 -15.39 -11.55 18.15
CA ASP A 167 -15.88 -10.60 19.15
C ASP A 167 -16.11 -9.19 18.59
N LYS A 168 -16.10 -9.01 17.26
CA LYS A 168 -16.24 -7.70 16.61
C LYS A 168 -17.40 -7.68 15.61
N SER A 169 -18.08 -6.55 15.57
CA SER A 169 -19.07 -6.22 14.53
C SER A 169 -18.56 -5.05 13.71
N TYR A 170 -18.56 -5.24 12.40
CA TYR A 170 -18.10 -4.28 11.40
C TYR A 170 -19.34 -3.74 10.68
N PHE A 171 -19.30 -2.45 10.38
CA PHE A 171 -20.33 -1.75 9.64
C PHE A 171 -19.67 -0.79 8.67
N ILE A 172 -20.23 -0.71 7.47
CA ILE A 172 -19.88 0.32 6.50
C ILE A 172 -21.15 0.93 5.91
N GLN A 173 -21.22 2.26 5.90
CA GLN A 173 -22.34 3.02 5.34
C GLN A 173 -21.82 3.89 4.20
N ASN A 174 -22.38 3.70 3.00
CA ASN A 174 -22.14 4.58 1.87
C ASN A 174 -22.87 5.91 2.07
N PHE A 175 -22.24 6.99 1.64
CA PHE A 175 -22.81 8.33 1.55
C PHE A 175 -22.66 8.87 0.14
N LEU A 176 -23.79 9.29 -0.43
CA LEU A 176 -23.85 9.90 -1.74
C LEU A 176 -23.63 11.40 -1.66
N ARG A 177 -22.93 11.93 -2.66
CA ARG A 177 -22.88 13.35 -3.00
C ARG A 177 -22.96 13.46 -4.52
N TYR A 178 -23.83 14.32 -5.06
CA TYR A 178 -24.08 14.44 -6.50
C TYR A 178 -24.30 13.09 -7.24
N ASN A 179 -25.04 12.17 -6.63
CA ASN A 179 -25.37 10.83 -7.15
C ASN A 179 -24.18 9.85 -7.33
N TYR A 180 -23.04 10.09 -6.69
CA TYR A 180 -21.95 9.11 -6.59
C TYR A 180 -21.58 8.87 -5.12
N VAL A 181 -21.00 7.70 -4.82
CA VAL A 181 -20.50 7.37 -3.48
C VAL A 181 -19.26 8.20 -3.21
N TRP A 182 -19.41 9.24 -2.39
CA TRP A 182 -18.34 10.18 -2.08
C TRP A 182 -17.61 9.83 -0.78
N ALA A 183 -18.33 9.20 0.15
CA ALA A 183 -17.75 8.81 1.42
C ALA A 183 -18.30 7.47 1.91
N LYS A 184 -17.49 6.76 2.69
CA LYS A 184 -17.89 5.57 3.44
C LYS A 184 -17.59 5.78 4.92
N HIS A 185 -18.58 5.58 5.79
CA HIS A 185 -18.35 5.55 7.23
C HIS A 185 -18.00 4.12 7.64
N LEU A 186 -16.77 3.90 8.08
CA LEU A 186 -16.32 2.63 8.64
C LEU A 186 -16.45 2.69 10.17
N LEU A 187 -17.20 1.73 10.71
CA LEU A 187 -17.43 1.57 12.14
C LEU A 187 -17.15 0.12 12.53
N ILE A 188 -16.29 -0.07 13.52
CA ILE A 188 -16.04 -1.37 14.13
C ILE A 188 -16.27 -1.24 15.62
N ILE A 189 -17.03 -2.16 16.20
CA ILE A 189 -17.34 -2.18 17.62
C ILE A 189 -17.03 -3.55 18.22
N ASP A 190 -16.70 -3.54 19.51
CA ASP A 190 -16.71 -4.76 20.32
C ASP A 190 -18.15 -5.29 20.41
N ALA A 191 -18.36 -6.55 20.05
CA ALA A 191 -19.67 -7.16 19.97
C ALA A 191 -20.33 -7.34 21.35
N LYS A 192 -19.54 -7.44 22.43
CA LYS A 192 -20.02 -7.65 23.81
C LYS A 192 -20.29 -6.31 24.51
N THR A 193 -19.32 -5.42 24.54
CA THR A 193 -19.37 -4.14 25.27
C THR A 193 -20.01 -3.02 24.45
N LYS A 194 -20.13 -3.22 23.12
CA LYS A 194 -20.59 -2.22 22.14
C LYS A 194 -19.66 -1.02 22.00
N THR A 195 -18.47 -1.03 22.59
CA THR A 195 -17.54 0.11 22.49
C THR A 195 -16.93 0.24 21.10
N LYS A 196 -16.72 1.49 20.64
CA LYS A 196 -16.12 1.80 19.34
C LYS A 196 -14.62 1.49 19.30
N ILE A 197 -14.22 0.58 18.41
CA ILE A 197 -12.83 0.25 18.09
C ILE A 197 -12.33 1.19 16.99
N ILE A 198 -13.02 1.21 15.85
CA ILE A 198 -12.77 2.13 14.73
C ILE A 198 -14.05 2.93 14.45
N ASP A 199 -13.89 4.21 14.16
CA ASP A 199 -14.98 5.11 13.77
C ASP A 199 -14.38 6.21 12.89
N THR A 200 -14.37 6.01 11.57
CA THR A 200 -13.71 6.91 10.61
C THR A 200 -14.51 7.12 9.34
N MET A 201 -14.30 8.26 8.69
CA MET A 201 -14.80 8.52 7.34
C MET A 201 -13.68 8.25 6.35
N LEU A 202 -14.01 7.47 5.32
CA LEU A 202 -13.20 7.26 4.14
C LEU A 202 -13.82 8.08 3.01
N TYR A 203 -13.00 8.69 2.18
CA TYR A 203 -13.45 9.57 1.11
C TYR A 203 -12.91 9.09 -0.23
N SER A 204 -13.68 9.31 -1.29
CA SER A 204 -13.17 9.29 -2.66
C SER A 204 -12.92 10.73 -3.13
N GLY A 205 -12.06 10.90 -4.13
CA GLY A 205 -11.67 12.20 -4.63
C GLY A 205 -10.74 12.11 -5.83
N GLU A 206 -10.16 13.25 -6.21
CA GLU A 206 -9.16 13.31 -7.27
C GLU A 206 -7.96 12.43 -6.87
N GLY A 207 -7.80 11.29 -7.54
CA GLY A 207 -6.75 10.33 -7.26
C GLY A 207 -7.06 9.24 -6.26
N SER A 208 -8.29 9.10 -5.78
CA SER A 208 -8.67 7.95 -4.95
C SER A 208 -10.11 7.56 -5.17
N ASP A 209 -10.35 6.27 -5.30
CA ASP A 209 -11.69 5.72 -5.33
C ASP A 209 -11.80 4.53 -4.38
N PHE A 210 -13.01 4.07 -4.13
CA PHE A 210 -13.23 2.93 -3.28
C PHE A 210 -12.95 1.63 -4.04
N THR A 211 -12.34 0.68 -3.35
CA THR A 211 -12.24 -0.69 -3.83
C THR A 211 -13.58 -1.40 -3.75
N GLU A 212 -13.68 -2.50 -4.48
CA GLU A 212 -14.76 -3.47 -4.35
C GLU A 212 -14.84 -4.02 -2.92
N LEU A 213 -16.05 -4.41 -2.51
CA LEU A 213 -16.31 -4.89 -1.15
C LEU A 213 -15.54 -6.18 -0.83
N ASP A 214 -15.31 -7.02 -1.83
CA ASP A 214 -14.55 -8.27 -1.75
C ASP A 214 -13.03 -8.08 -1.77
N SER A 215 -12.54 -6.84 -1.80
CA SER A 215 -11.10 -6.51 -1.79
C SER A 215 -10.65 -5.91 -0.46
N GLN A 216 -11.42 -6.15 0.60
CA GLN A 216 -11.18 -5.61 1.95
C GLN A 216 -10.80 -6.72 2.93
N TYR A 217 -9.81 -6.45 3.78
CA TYR A 217 -9.18 -7.47 4.62
C TYR A 217 -9.11 -7.04 6.08
N THR A 218 -9.21 -8.02 6.98
CA THR A 218 -9.03 -7.83 8.43
C THR A 218 -8.36 -9.02 9.09
N GLY A 219 -7.69 -8.82 10.23
CA GLY A 219 -7.07 -9.88 11.02
C GLY A 219 -5.64 -9.55 11.44
N GLN A 220 -4.87 -10.53 11.89
CA GLN A 220 -3.47 -10.29 12.28
C GLN A 220 -2.58 -10.33 11.05
N LEU A 221 -1.96 -9.19 10.70
CA LEU A 221 -1.00 -9.10 9.60
C LEU A 221 0.44 -9.11 10.10
N PHE A 222 0.74 -8.38 11.18
CA PHE A 222 2.09 -8.19 11.68
C PHE A 222 2.31 -8.93 13.00
N LYS A 223 3.50 -9.49 13.18
CA LYS A 223 3.94 -10.12 14.44
C LYS A 223 3.93 -9.08 15.56
N GLU A 224 3.42 -9.48 16.72
CA GLU A 224 3.44 -8.66 17.94
C GLU A 224 2.73 -7.30 17.81
N LYS A 225 1.81 -7.18 16.84
CA LYS A 225 1.00 -5.99 16.62
C LYS A 225 -0.50 -6.33 16.69
N PRO A 226 -1.36 -5.34 16.96
CA PRO A 226 -2.79 -5.52 16.89
C PRO A 226 -3.26 -5.98 15.51
N GLU A 227 -4.48 -6.52 15.47
CA GLU A 227 -5.16 -6.81 14.22
C GLU A 227 -5.32 -5.55 13.38
N VAL A 228 -5.38 -5.72 12.06
CA VAL A 228 -5.50 -4.62 11.10
C VAL A 228 -6.81 -4.68 10.33
N ILE A 229 -7.13 -3.57 9.67
CA ILE A 229 -8.14 -3.48 8.63
C ILE A 229 -7.67 -2.56 7.51
N PHE A 230 -7.85 -2.96 6.25
CA PHE A 230 -7.37 -2.21 5.09
C PHE A 230 -8.06 -2.65 3.79
N GLY A 231 -7.66 -2.01 2.68
CA GLY A 231 -8.13 -2.35 1.35
C GLY A 231 -9.44 -1.65 0.96
N PHE A 232 -9.74 -0.48 1.52
CA PHE A 232 -10.98 0.26 1.24
C PHE A 232 -10.92 1.24 0.08
N ASN A 233 -9.71 1.70 -0.26
CA ASN A 233 -9.46 2.68 -1.29
C ASN A 233 -8.29 2.19 -2.14
N TYR A 234 -8.37 2.45 -3.43
CA TYR A 234 -7.18 2.48 -4.28
C TYR A 234 -6.83 3.94 -4.56
N HIS A 235 -5.55 4.20 -4.77
CA HIS A 235 -5.03 5.53 -4.98
C HIS A 235 -4.35 5.60 -6.35
N SER A 236 -4.82 6.52 -7.19
CA SER A 236 -4.08 7.02 -8.35
C SER A 236 -3.17 8.20 -7.96
N PHE A 237 -3.40 8.85 -6.82
CA PHE A 237 -2.51 9.80 -6.17
C PHE A 237 -2.49 9.49 -4.66
N GLY A 238 -1.30 9.27 -4.10
CA GLY A 238 -1.07 8.84 -2.71
C GLY A 238 -0.92 7.32 -2.59
N CYS A 239 -0.66 6.86 -1.36
CA CYS A 239 -0.52 5.44 -1.07
C CYS A 239 -1.53 4.97 -0.01
N SER A 240 -1.86 3.68 -0.07
CA SER A 240 -2.84 3.06 0.82
C SER A 240 -2.36 2.98 2.27
N LEU A 241 -3.33 3.04 3.19
CA LEU A 241 -3.11 2.91 4.63
C LEU A 241 -3.60 1.55 5.16
N ILE A 242 -2.86 1.00 6.10
CA ILE A 242 -3.25 -0.16 6.91
C ILE A 242 -3.53 0.33 8.33
N TYR A 243 -4.79 0.24 8.76
CA TYR A 243 -5.21 0.71 10.08
C TYR A 243 -5.10 -0.41 11.10
N PHE A 244 -4.53 -0.13 12.27
CA PHE A 244 -4.62 -1.01 13.42
C PHE A 244 -5.98 -0.87 14.11
N MET A 245 -6.52 -1.98 14.59
CA MET A 245 -7.68 -2.04 15.48
C MET A 245 -7.31 -1.72 16.94
N ASP A 246 -6.32 -0.85 17.14
CA ASP A 246 -5.98 -0.21 18.40
C ASP A 246 -5.68 1.27 18.13
N LYS A 247 -6.44 2.16 18.77
CA LYS A 247 -6.30 3.63 18.57
C LYS A 247 -4.96 4.18 19.04
N LYS A 248 -4.19 3.41 19.83
CA LYS A 248 -2.86 3.81 20.30
C LYS A 248 -1.79 3.60 19.23
N GLU A 249 -2.03 2.71 18.28
CA GLU A 249 -1.10 2.42 17.19
C GLU A 249 -1.41 3.31 15.98
N GLN A 250 -0.38 3.91 15.41
CA GLN A 250 -0.53 4.72 14.19
C GLN A 250 -0.70 3.81 12.98
N PRO A 251 -1.54 4.20 11.99
CA PRO A 251 -1.65 3.46 10.74
C PRO A 251 -0.30 3.29 10.04
N VAL A 252 -0.14 2.18 9.33
CA VAL A 252 1.02 1.96 8.44
C VAL A 252 0.68 2.49 7.06
N GLU A 253 1.46 3.45 6.58
CA GLU A 253 1.44 3.86 5.18
C GLU A 253 2.24 2.87 4.35
N VAL A 254 1.57 2.23 3.37
CA VAL A 254 2.24 1.40 2.38
C VAL A 254 3.03 2.35 1.47
N LYS A 255 4.32 2.10 1.27
CA LYS A 255 5.11 2.91 0.35
C LYS A 255 4.87 2.43 -1.07
N CYS A 256 4.50 3.37 -1.94
CA CYS A 256 4.21 3.16 -3.34
C CYS A 256 4.90 4.24 -4.17
N ASP A 257 5.16 3.97 -5.44
CA ASP A 257 5.75 4.95 -6.33
C ASP A 257 4.69 5.99 -6.71
N ASN A 258 4.67 7.12 -6.02
CA ASN A 258 3.64 8.15 -6.11
C ASN A 258 4.18 9.41 -6.83
N ARG A 259 4.94 9.21 -7.91
CA ARG A 259 5.50 10.32 -8.71
C ARG A 259 4.41 10.87 -9.63
N HIS A 260 3.84 12.01 -9.24
CA HIS A 260 2.81 12.75 -9.95
C HIS A 260 3.07 14.25 -9.96
#